data_AF-H2ZZ32-F1
#
_entry.id   AF-H2ZZ32-F1
#
_cell.length_a   1.000
_cell.length_b   1.000
_cell.length_c   1.000
_cell.angle_alpha   90.00
_cell.angle_beta   90.00
_cell.angle_gamma   90.00
#
_symmetry.space_group_name_H-M   'P 1'
#
loop_
_entity.id
_entity.type
_entity.pdbx_description
1 polymer ?
#
loop_
_entity_poly.entity_id
_entity_poly.type
_entity_poly.pdbx_seq_one_letter_code
_entity_poly.pdbx_strand_id
1 'polypeptide(L)'
;SIFVSLQEHQDNVLGSAMQSVVALLNNLIANKDTNMKLLYEQGLVDHICNIFIEATALFLESDDKSSTKPANTLLLSLLDILHSMLKHTSSIVRLTLQAQKSGTGGDTQTAEDLLLINKPLTDLISLLIQLLASEDPEIHENSSQCLSLLVQLYGGDNPESMSPENIDSFAAALKSKRDPKQQKLLLRIIKRLVS
;
A
#
# COMPACT_ATOMS: atom_id res chain seq x y z
N SER A 1 5.07 22.25 -6.87
CA SER A 1 5.69 21.03 -6.32
C SER A 1 5.02 19.82 -6.96
N ILE A 2 5.58 18.61 -6.84
CA ILE A 2 4.95 17.40 -7.41
C ILE A 2 3.52 17.18 -6.87
N PHE A 3 3.28 17.55 -5.60
CA PHE A 3 1.97 17.47 -4.96
C PHE A 3 0.94 18.46 -5.52
N VAL A 4 1.36 19.68 -5.91
CA VAL A 4 0.47 20.61 -6.63
C VAL A 4 0.03 19.98 -7.96
N SER A 5 0.93 19.33 -8.68
CA SER A 5 0.58 18.64 -9.94
C SER A 5 -0.32 17.42 -9.72
N LEU A 6 -0.19 16.69 -8.60
CA LEU A 6 -1.13 15.62 -8.23
C LEU A 6 -2.52 16.20 -7.99
N GLN A 7 -2.61 17.32 -7.27
CA GLN A 7 -3.88 17.98 -6.99
C GLN A 7 -4.54 18.55 -8.26
N GLU A 8 -3.77 19.16 -9.15
CA GLU A 8 -4.26 19.73 -10.43
C GLU A 8 -4.85 18.67 -11.38
N HIS A 9 -4.47 17.40 -11.24
CA HIS A 9 -4.88 16.32 -12.13
C HIS A 9 -5.81 15.30 -11.46
N GLN A 10 -6.28 15.56 -10.23
CA GLN A 10 -7.11 14.63 -9.48
C GLN A 10 -8.43 14.31 -10.19
N ASP A 11 -9.00 15.25 -10.96
CA ASP A 11 -10.25 15.01 -11.73
C ASP A 11 -10.07 14.07 -12.94
N ASN A 12 -8.82 13.68 -13.26
CA ASN A 12 -8.51 12.78 -14.37
C ASN A 12 -7.38 11.81 -14.01
N VAL A 13 -7.65 10.89 -13.08
CA VAL A 13 -6.68 9.93 -12.55
C VAL A 13 -6.06 9.02 -13.62
N LEU A 14 -6.82 8.65 -14.65
CA LEU A 14 -6.29 7.84 -15.77
C LEU A 14 -5.56 8.67 -16.84
N GLY A 15 -5.55 9.99 -16.72
CA GLY A 15 -4.89 10.89 -17.64
C GLY A 15 -3.37 10.69 -17.67
N SER A 16 -2.77 10.83 -18.86
CA SER A 16 -1.31 10.66 -19.04
C SER A 16 -0.47 11.60 -18.17
N ALA A 17 -1.00 12.77 -17.84
CA ALA A 17 -0.38 13.70 -16.89
C ALA A 17 -0.29 13.07 -15.49
N MET A 18 -1.38 12.53 -14.96
CA MET A 18 -1.39 11.84 -13.67
C MET A 18 -0.43 10.64 -13.66
N GLN A 19 -0.47 9.80 -14.71
CA GLN A 19 0.45 8.67 -14.84
C GLN A 19 1.92 9.12 -14.74
N SER A 20 2.25 10.23 -15.42
CA SER A 20 3.61 10.77 -15.43
C SER A 20 4.01 11.31 -14.07
N VAL A 21 3.11 12.04 -13.39
CA VAL A 21 3.38 12.59 -12.05
C VAL A 21 3.56 11.48 -11.02
N VAL A 22 2.73 10.43 -11.05
CA VAL A 22 2.85 9.27 -10.16
C VAL A 22 4.14 8.49 -10.45
N ALA A 23 4.50 8.28 -11.72
CA ALA A 23 5.76 7.63 -12.07
C ALA A 23 6.99 8.44 -11.58
N LEU A 24 6.95 9.77 -11.69
CA LEU A 24 8.00 10.64 -11.14
C LEU A 24 8.07 10.53 -9.60
N LEU A 25 6.92 10.49 -8.93
CA LEU A 25 6.86 10.31 -7.48
C LEU A 25 7.43 8.94 -7.05
N ASN A 26 7.10 7.87 -7.78
CA ASN A 26 7.66 6.54 -7.53
C ASN A 26 9.19 6.55 -7.63
N ASN A 27 9.73 7.16 -8.69
CA ASN A 27 11.18 7.31 -8.86
C ASN A 27 11.83 8.13 -7.73
N LEU A 28 11.18 9.19 -7.26
CA LEU A 28 11.66 9.98 -6.13
C LEU A 28 11.69 9.14 -4.85
N ILE A 29 10.62 8.43 -4.53
CA ILE A 29 10.53 7.62 -3.30
C ILE A 29 11.49 6.41 -3.35
N ALA A 30 11.72 5.83 -4.53
CA ALA A 30 12.67 4.74 -4.72
C ALA A 30 14.14 5.18 -4.57
N ASN A 31 14.44 6.47 -4.69
CA ASN A 31 15.79 7.00 -4.51
C ASN A 31 16.16 7.09 -3.01
N LYS A 32 17.27 6.47 -2.64
CA LYS A 32 17.76 6.40 -1.24
C LYS A 32 18.14 7.76 -0.65
N ASP A 33 18.50 8.72 -1.49
CA ASP A 33 18.91 10.06 -1.06
C ASP A 33 17.71 11.00 -0.87
N THR A 34 16.50 10.52 -1.18
CA THR A 34 15.28 11.30 -1.02
C THR A 34 14.96 11.53 0.45
N ASN A 35 14.73 12.79 0.80
CA ASN A 35 14.26 13.16 2.11
C ASN A 35 12.77 12.82 2.27
N MET A 36 12.49 11.60 2.70
CA MET A 36 11.13 11.11 2.94
C MET A 36 10.33 12.00 3.90
N LYS A 37 10.99 12.60 4.90
CA LYS A 37 10.32 13.50 5.86
C LYS A 37 9.68 14.70 5.16
N LEU A 38 10.37 15.34 4.21
CA LEU A 38 9.82 16.45 3.44
C LEU A 38 8.64 16.05 2.55
N LEU A 39 8.59 14.79 2.10
CA LEU A 39 7.44 14.29 1.33
C LEU A 39 6.24 14.08 2.24
N TYR A 40 6.45 13.49 3.43
CA TYR A 40 5.40 13.36 4.44
C TYR A 40 4.82 14.73 4.85
N GLU A 41 5.66 15.73 5.10
CA GLU A 41 5.25 17.10 5.44
C GLU A 41 4.45 17.79 4.32
N GLN A 42 4.62 17.36 3.07
CA GLN A 42 3.85 17.84 1.92
C GLN A 42 2.55 17.05 1.67
N GLY A 43 2.17 16.16 2.58
CA GLY A 43 0.91 15.42 2.49
C GLY A 43 1.00 14.14 1.65
N LEU A 44 2.18 13.51 1.53
CA LEU A 44 2.36 12.29 0.74
C LEU A 44 1.30 11.23 1.03
N VAL A 45 0.99 10.97 2.30
CA VAL A 45 0.04 9.93 2.71
C VAL A 45 -1.35 10.22 2.15
N ASP A 46 -1.87 11.42 2.36
CA ASP A 46 -3.22 11.79 1.91
C ASP A 46 -3.37 11.71 0.40
N HIS A 47 -2.38 12.21 -0.36
CA HIS A 47 -2.40 12.16 -1.82
C HIS A 47 -2.38 10.71 -2.33
N ILE A 48 -1.54 9.86 -1.75
CA ILE A 48 -1.46 8.44 -2.15
C ILE A 48 -2.74 7.70 -1.78
N CYS A 49 -3.30 7.91 -0.59
CA CYS A 49 -4.59 7.30 -0.22
C CYS A 49 -5.69 7.67 -1.22
N ASN A 50 -5.85 8.97 -1.52
CA ASN A 50 -6.92 9.44 -2.41
C ASN A 50 -6.80 8.85 -3.82
N ILE A 51 -5.61 8.92 -4.42
CA ILE A 51 -5.40 8.41 -5.78
C ILE A 51 -5.50 6.88 -5.81
N PHE A 52 -5.05 6.19 -4.76
CA PHE A 52 -5.16 4.73 -4.66
C PHE A 52 -6.62 4.27 -4.58
N ILE A 53 -7.45 4.95 -3.77
CA ILE A 53 -8.87 4.66 -3.65
C ILE A 53 -9.55 4.79 -5.02
N GLU A 54 -9.32 5.90 -5.71
CA GLU A 54 -9.93 6.16 -7.03
C GLU A 54 -9.42 5.19 -8.09
N ALA A 55 -8.11 4.95 -8.17
CA ALA A 55 -7.53 4.01 -9.12
C ALA A 55 -8.02 2.58 -8.89
N THR A 56 -8.22 2.17 -7.63
CA THR A 56 -8.74 0.85 -7.29
C THR A 56 -10.22 0.72 -7.65
N ALA A 57 -11.04 1.74 -7.38
CA ALA A 57 -12.44 1.75 -7.79
C ALA A 57 -12.56 1.57 -9.31
N LEU A 58 -11.80 2.35 -10.09
CA LEU A 58 -11.77 2.23 -11.55
C LEU A 58 -11.26 0.87 -12.04
N PHE A 59 -10.31 0.26 -11.33
CA PHE A 59 -9.83 -1.09 -11.65
C PHE A 59 -10.92 -2.16 -11.42
N LEU A 60 -11.62 -2.09 -10.29
CA LEU A 60 -12.63 -3.08 -9.91
C LEU A 60 -13.95 -2.95 -10.69
N GLU A 61 -14.32 -1.73 -11.09
CA GLU A 61 -15.54 -1.47 -11.90
C GLU A 61 -15.39 -1.87 -13.38
N SER A 62 -14.18 -2.19 -13.84
CA SER A 62 -13.92 -2.46 -15.24
C SER A 62 -14.25 -3.92 -15.64
N ASP A 63 -15.38 -4.11 -16.31
CA ASP A 63 -15.77 -5.42 -16.87
C ASP A 63 -14.96 -5.82 -18.13
N ASP A 64 -14.29 -4.88 -18.79
CA ASP A 64 -13.59 -5.09 -20.06
C ASP A 64 -12.06 -5.03 -19.91
N LYS A 65 -11.39 -6.17 -20.11
CA LYS A 65 -9.93 -6.36 -19.94
C LYS A 65 -9.07 -5.52 -20.90
N SER A 66 -9.65 -4.85 -21.90
CA SER A 66 -8.91 -4.07 -22.90
C SER A 66 -8.76 -2.57 -22.58
N SER A 67 -9.68 -1.98 -21.81
CA SER A 67 -9.67 -0.57 -21.38
C SER A 67 -8.90 -0.31 -20.08
N THR A 68 -8.40 -1.36 -19.42
CA THR A 68 -7.80 -1.30 -18.07
C THR A 68 -6.32 -1.00 -18.03
N LYS A 69 -5.61 -0.99 -19.17
CA LYS A 69 -4.15 -0.83 -19.19
C LYS A 69 -3.64 0.42 -18.46
N PRO A 70 -4.25 1.63 -18.61
CA PRO A 70 -3.84 2.79 -17.85
C PRO A 70 -4.12 2.63 -16.35
N ALA A 71 -5.25 2.04 -15.97
CA ALA A 71 -5.61 1.79 -14.58
C ALA A 71 -4.65 0.79 -13.92
N ASN A 72 -4.29 -0.30 -14.61
CA ASN A 72 -3.31 -1.28 -14.11
C ASN A 72 -1.93 -0.64 -13.92
N THR A 73 -1.47 0.12 -14.91
CA THR A 73 -0.14 0.79 -14.87
C THR A 73 -0.06 1.77 -13.71
N LEU A 74 -1.13 2.55 -13.51
CA LEU A 74 -1.26 3.45 -12.39
C LEU A 74 -1.24 2.70 -11.07
N LEU A 75 -2.10 1.70 -10.94
CA LEU A 75 -2.27 0.93 -9.72
C LEU A 75 -0.97 0.24 -9.32
N LEU A 76 -0.23 -0.32 -10.27
CA LEU A 76 1.10 -0.89 -10.04
C LEU A 76 2.08 0.18 -9.52
N SER A 77 2.11 1.36 -10.14
CA SER A 77 2.97 2.47 -9.67
C SER A 77 2.61 2.94 -8.26
N LEU A 78 1.31 2.96 -7.92
CA LEU A 78 0.84 3.32 -6.59
C LEU A 78 1.14 2.23 -5.55
N LEU A 79 1.02 0.95 -5.93
CA LEU A 79 1.42 -0.17 -5.09
C LEU A 79 2.93 -0.15 -4.81
N ASP A 80 3.77 0.20 -5.78
CA ASP A 80 5.22 0.36 -5.59
C ASP A 80 5.55 1.50 -4.62
N ILE A 81 4.86 2.64 -4.75
CA ILE A 81 4.98 3.78 -3.83
C ILE A 81 4.57 3.35 -2.41
N LEU A 82 3.40 2.74 -2.27
CA LEU A 82 2.87 2.27 -1.00
C LEU A 82 3.83 1.27 -0.35
N HIS A 83 4.31 0.29 -1.11
CA HIS A 83 5.29 -0.67 -0.62
C HIS A 83 6.57 0.01 -0.13
N SER A 84 7.07 1.00 -0.88
CA SER A 84 8.27 1.76 -0.51
C SER A 84 8.08 2.56 0.79
N MET A 85 6.92 3.22 0.95
CA MET A 85 6.54 3.93 2.19
C MET A 85 6.46 2.97 3.39
N LEU A 86 5.82 1.82 3.22
CA LEU A 86 5.68 0.81 4.27
C LEU A 86 7.02 0.17 4.65
N LYS A 87 7.88 -0.08 3.66
CA LYS A 87 9.22 -0.64 3.88
C LYS A 87 10.13 0.35 4.61
N HIS A 88 10.05 1.63 4.27
CA HIS A 88 10.75 2.70 5.00
C HIS A 88 10.33 2.72 6.47
N THR A 89 9.03 2.73 6.74
CA THR A 89 8.47 2.73 8.10
C THR A 89 8.85 1.47 8.88
N SER A 90 8.67 0.30 8.28
CA SER A 90 9.06 -0.99 8.86
C SER A 90 10.55 -1.05 9.19
N SER A 91 11.41 -0.47 8.34
CA SER A 91 12.85 -0.41 8.60
C SER A 91 13.17 0.45 9.82
N ILE A 92 12.59 1.65 9.93
CA ILE A 92 12.80 2.55 11.07
C ILE A 92 12.31 1.89 12.37
N VAL A 93 11.07 1.39 12.39
CA VAL A 93 10.50 0.70 13.55
C VAL A 93 11.36 -0.48 13.97
N ARG A 94 11.84 -1.30 13.01
CA ARG A 94 12.72 -2.44 13.32
C ARG A 94 14.05 -1.99 13.92
N LEU A 95 14.69 -0.97 13.37
CA LEU A 95 15.97 -0.45 13.89
C LEU A 95 15.80 0.10 15.31
N THR A 96 14.73 0.88 15.55
CA THR A 96 14.39 1.38 16.87
C THR A 96 14.16 0.25 17.87
N LEU A 97 13.36 -0.77 17.52
CA LEU A 97 13.11 -1.93 18.38
C LEU A 97 14.39 -2.74 18.67
N GLN A 98 15.31 -2.84 17.72
CA GLN A 98 16.61 -3.50 17.91
C GLN A 98 17.49 -2.71 18.89
N ALA A 99 17.59 -1.39 18.71
CA ALA A 99 18.35 -0.50 19.59
C ALA A 99 17.81 -0.48 21.03
N GLN A 100 16.49 -0.54 21.19
CA GLN A 100 15.84 -0.66 22.50
C GLN A 100 16.21 -1.98 23.19
N LYS A 101 16.23 -3.10 22.45
CA LYS A 101 16.64 -4.42 22.99
C LYS A 101 18.11 -4.48 23.37
N SER A 102 19.00 -3.73 22.70
CA SER A 102 20.43 -3.67 23.01
C SER A 102 20.79 -2.64 24.10
N GLY A 103 19.82 -1.92 24.65
CA GLY A 103 20.05 -0.92 25.70
C GLY A 103 20.75 0.36 25.21
N THR A 104 20.83 0.57 23.89
CA THR A 104 21.55 1.71 23.29
C THR A 104 20.66 2.96 23.13
N GLY A 105 19.38 2.88 23.53
CA GLY A 105 18.42 4.00 23.40
C GLY A 105 18.11 4.32 21.94
N GLY A 106 17.18 3.57 21.34
CA GLY A 106 16.71 3.86 19.98
C GLY A 106 15.81 5.09 19.94
N ASP A 107 15.79 5.80 18.81
CA ASP A 107 14.87 6.91 18.56
C ASP A 107 13.42 6.40 18.41
N THR A 108 12.73 6.32 19.55
CA THR A 108 11.33 5.87 19.62
C THR A 108 10.38 6.92 19.09
N GLN A 109 10.69 8.21 19.28
CA GLN A 109 9.82 9.30 18.85
C GLN A 109 9.68 9.31 17.33
N THR A 110 10.78 9.24 16.58
CA THR A 110 10.72 9.21 15.12
C THR A 110 9.93 8.01 14.59
N ALA A 111 10.04 6.85 15.25
CA ALA A 111 9.28 5.66 14.86
C ALA A 111 7.78 5.82 15.14
N GLU A 112 7.41 6.37 16.30
CA GLU A 112 6.02 6.64 16.69
C GLU A 112 5.38 7.70 15.78
N ASP A 113 6.06 8.81 15.54
CA ASP A 113 5.58 9.88 14.64
C ASP A 113 5.32 9.32 13.23
N LEU A 114 6.22 8.48 12.73
CA LEU A 114 6.08 7.88 11.40
C LEU A 114 4.92 6.88 11.32
N LEU A 115 4.66 6.13 12.39
CA LEU A 115 3.48 5.26 12.49
C LEU A 115 2.19 6.08 12.54
N LEU A 116 2.18 7.21 13.27
CA LEU A 116 1.02 8.09 13.32
C LEU A 116 0.74 8.76 11.97
N ILE A 117 1.77 9.27 11.30
CA ILE A 117 1.63 9.90 9.97
C ILE A 117 1.10 8.90 8.95
N ASN A 118 1.55 7.64 8.99
CA ASN A 118 1.13 6.60 8.06
C ASN A 118 -0.14 5.86 8.49
N LYS A 119 -0.77 6.25 9.60
CA LYS A 119 -2.01 5.61 10.07
C LYS A 119 -3.12 5.59 9.00
N PRO A 120 -3.38 6.64 8.20
CA PRO A 120 -4.40 6.61 7.14
C PRO A 120 -4.20 5.51 6.09
N LEU A 121 -2.99 4.93 5.96
CA LEU A 121 -2.76 3.79 5.06
C LEU A 121 -3.53 2.53 5.50
N THR A 122 -3.98 2.44 6.76
CA THR A 122 -4.82 1.32 7.23
C THR A 122 -6.19 1.28 6.59
N ASP A 123 -6.68 2.42 6.09
CA ASP A 123 -7.96 2.52 5.39
C ASP A 123 -7.90 1.82 4.02
N LEU A 124 -6.69 1.60 3.49
CA LEU A 124 -6.46 0.87 2.23
C LEU A 124 -6.50 -0.66 2.39
N ILE A 125 -6.62 -1.19 3.62
CA ILE A 125 -6.57 -2.64 3.87
C ILE A 125 -7.68 -3.37 3.11
N SER A 126 -8.92 -2.89 3.17
CA SER A 126 -10.05 -3.51 2.45
C SER A 126 -9.80 -3.54 0.93
N LEU A 127 -9.32 -2.44 0.37
CA LEU A 127 -8.99 -2.35 -1.06
C LEU A 127 -7.87 -3.33 -1.45
N LEU A 128 -6.80 -3.41 -0.64
CA LEU A 128 -5.72 -4.35 -0.88
C LEU A 128 -6.18 -5.81 -0.80
N ILE A 129 -7.14 -6.12 0.09
CA ILE A 129 -7.74 -7.45 0.18
C ILE A 129 -8.51 -7.78 -1.10
N GLN A 130 -9.30 -6.85 -1.62
CA GLN A 130 -10.03 -7.02 -2.88
C GLN A 130 -9.07 -7.29 -4.05
N LEU A 131 -7.94 -6.56 -4.11
CA LEU A 131 -6.91 -6.74 -5.14
C LEU A 131 -6.18 -8.11 -5.06
N LEU A 132 -6.26 -8.84 -3.93
CA LEU A 132 -5.69 -10.20 -3.84
C LEU A 132 -6.36 -11.18 -4.80
N ALA A 133 -7.62 -10.95 -5.17
CA ALA A 133 -8.37 -11.78 -6.10
C ALA A 133 -8.02 -11.48 -7.57
N SER A 134 -7.14 -10.52 -7.85
CA SER A 134 -6.72 -10.18 -9.21
C SER A 134 -6.11 -11.36 -9.97
N GLU A 135 -6.48 -11.48 -11.25
CA GLU A 135 -5.87 -12.38 -12.22
C GLU A 135 -4.47 -11.91 -12.62
N ASP A 136 -4.19 -10.61 -12.50
CA ASP A 136 -2.88 -10.02 -12.79
C ASP A 136 -1.90 -10.40 -11.65
N PRO A 137 -0.81 -11.15 -11.97
CA PRO A 137 0.11 -11.63 -10.96
C PRO A 137 0.88 -10.50 -10.27
N GLU A 138 1.18 -9.40 -10.96
CA GLU A 138 1.93 -8.27 -10.40
C GLU A 138 1.05 -7.50 -9.40
N ILE A 139 -0.22 -7.25 -9.76
CA ILE A 139 -1.19 -6.62 -8.86
C ILE A 139 -1.39 -7.48 -7.61
N HIS A 140 -1.57 -8.80 -7.79
CA HIS A 140 -1.74 -9.72 -6.66
C HIS A 140 -0.51 -9.71 -5.74
N GLU A 141 0.69 -9.82 -6.31
CA GLU A 141 1.93 -9.91 -5.53
C GLU A 141 2.19 -8.60 -4.76
N ASN A 142 2.13 -7.46 -5.44
CA ASN A 142 2.39 -6.17 -4.81
C ASN A 142 1.33 -5.83 -3.74
N SER A 143 0.06 -6.17 -3.98
CA SER A 143 -1.01 -6.00 -2.98
C SER A 143 -0.77 -6.88 -1.76
N SER A 144 -0.36 -8.15 -1.97
CA SER A 144 -0.02 -9.08 -0.89
C SER A 144 1.16 -8.57 -0.04
N GLN A 145 2.19 -8.01 -0.67
CA GLN A 145 3.36 -7.45 0.02
C GLN A 145 2.99 -6.21 0.85
N CYS A 146 2.22 -5.28 0.27
CA CYS A 146 1.72 -4.10 0.97
C CYS A 146 0.86 -4.49 2.17
N LEU A 147 -0.11 -5.37 1.97
CA LEU A 147 -1.01 -5.83 3.03
C LEU A 147 -0.22 -6.53 4.16
N SER A 148 0.76 -7.37 3.82
CA SER A 148 1.61 -8.03 4.82
C SER A 148 2.39 -7.05 5.70
N LEU A 149 2.85 -5.93 5.14
CA LEU A 149 3.56 -4.91 5.92
C LEU A 149 2.60 -4.07 6.76
N LEU A 150 1.44 -3.68 6.21
CA LEU A 150 0.42 -2.93 6.94
C LEU A 150 -0.01 -3.69 8.20
N VAL A 151 -0.40 -4.95 8.07
CA VAL A 151 -0.81 -5.77 9.23
C VAL A 151 0.36 -6.11 10.16
N GLN A 152 1.60 -5.91 9.73
CA GLN A 152 2.78 -6.03 10.60
C GLN A 152 3.02 -4.76 11.41
N LEU A 153 2.78 -3.59 10.83
CA LEU A 153 2.99 -2.31 11.48
C LEU A 153 1.83 -1.94 12.41
N TYR A 154 0.60 -2.21 11.98
CA TYR A 154 -0.62 -1.76 12.65
C TYR A 154 -1.48 -2.89 13.25
N GLY A 155 -1.16 -4.15 12.96
CA GLY A 155 -1.96 -5.29 13.43
C GLY A 155 -3.32 -5.39 12.73
N GLY A 156 -4.33 -5.88 13.45
CA GLY A 156 -5.71 -6.02 13.00
C GLY A 156 -6.60 -4.81 13.28
N ASP A 157 -6.03 -3.61 13.42
CA ASP A 157 -6.75 -2.36 13.73
C ASP A 157 -7.53 -1.82 12.50
N ASN A 158 -8.30 -2.69 11.84
CA ASN A 158 -9.29 -2.31 10.83
C ASN A 158 -10.54 -3.21 10.95
N PRO A 159 -11.68 -2.67 11.41
CA PRO A 159 -12.91 -3.44 11.63
C PRO A 159 -13.54 -3.97 10.33
N GLU A 160 -13.23 -3.38 9.18
CA GLU A 160 -13.77 -3.80 7.88
C GLU A 160 -12.95 -4.92 7.22
N SER A 161 -11.76 -5.23 7.75
CA SER A 161 -10.84 -6.22 7.17
C SER A 161 -11.41 -7.64 7.04
N MET A 162 -12.46 -7.96 7.82
CA MET A 162 -13.17 -9.24 7.80
C MET A 162 -14.65 -9.07 7.39
N SER A 163 -14.97 -8.03 6.61
CA SER A 163 -16.27 -7.90 5.95
C SER A 163 -16.55 -9.12 5.06
N PRO A 164 -17.83 -9.43 4.76
CA PRO A 164 -18.17 -10.55 3.87
C PRO A 164 -17.46 -10.47 2.51
N GLU A 165 -17.37 -9.27 1.93
CA GLU A 165 -16.66 -9.00 0.68
C GLU A 165 -15.17 -9.35 0.78
N ASN A 166 -14.49 -8.89 1.83
CA ASN A 166 -13.07 -9.17 2.04
C ASN A 166 -12.80 -10.67 2.29
N ILE A 167 -13.71 -11.36 2.99
CA ILE A 167 -13.64 -12.81 3.17
C ILE A 167 -13.75 -13.54 1.83
N ASP A 168 -14.66 -13.10 0.95
CA ASP A 168 -14.82 -13.67 -0.38
C ASP A 168 -13.55 -13.45 -1.23
N SER A 169 -12.94 -12.26 -1.17
CA SER A 169 -11.66 -11.99 -1.85
C SER A 169 -10.52 -12.88 -1.32
N PHE A 170 -10.41 -13.07 0.00
CA PHE A 170 -9.44 -14.01 0.57
C PHE A 170 -9.70 -15.45 0.13
N ALA A 171 -10.96 -15.89 0.10
CA ALA A 171 -11.32 -17.22 -0.35
C ALA A 171 -10.99 -17.43 -1.83
N ALA A 172 -11.27 -16.43 -2.68
CA ALA A 172 -10.92 -16.44 -4.10
C ALA A 172 -9.40 -16.50 -4.31
N ALA A 173 -8.63 -15.68 -3.56
CA ALA A 173 -7.18 -15.71 -3.58
C ALA A 173 -6.63 -17.08 -3.14
N LEU A 174 -7.09 -17.63 -2.01
CA LEU A 174 -6.62 -18.94 -1.53
C LEU A 174 -6.94 -20.09 -2.48
N LYS A 175 -8.10 -20.06 -3.15
CA LYS A 175 -8.49 -21.09 -4.14
C LYS A 175 -7.69 -21.00 -5.44
N SER A 176 -7.38 -19.78 -5.89
CA SER A 176 -6.69 -19.56 -7.17
C SER A 176 -5.19 -19.85 -7.09
N LYS A 177 -4.54 -19.59 -5.95
CA LYS A 177 -3.08 -19.76 -5.83
C LYS A 177 -2.70 -21.21 -5.53
N ARG A 178 -1.81 -21.76 -6.36
CA ARG A 178 -1.26 -23.12 -6.21
C ARG A 178 0.08 -23.17 -5.47
N ASP A 179 0.76 -22.04 -5.32
CA ASP A 179 2.04 -21.97 -4.60
C ASP A 179 1.82 -22.02 -3.07
N PRO A 180 2.35 -23.05 -2.37
CA PRO A 180 2.25 -23.14 -0.91
C PRO A 180 2.82 -21.94 -0.17
N LYS A 181 3.83 -21.24 -0.72
CA LYS A 181 4.43 -20.06 -0.08
C LYS A 181 3.46 -18.89 -0.06
N GLN A 182 2.77 -18.63 -1.18
CA GLN A 182 1.75 -17.60 -1.29
C GLN A 182 0.56 -17.89 -0.39
N GLN A 183 0.05 -19.13 -0.38
CA GLN A 183 -1.02 -19.54 0.52
C GLN A 183 -0.63 -19.32 2.00
N LYS A 184 0.59 -19.71 2.38
CA LYS A 184 1.09 -19.51 3.75
C LYS A 184 1.21 -18.03 4.13
N LEU A 185 1.56 -17.17 3.18
CA LEU A 185 1.57 -15.72 3.38
C LEU A 185 0.16 -15.20 3.64
N LEU A 186 -0.81 -15.56 2.78
CA LEU A 186 -2.21 -15.15 2.93
C LEU A 186 -2.80 -15.60 4.28
N LEU A 187 -2.57 -16.87 4.67
CA LEU A 187 -3.01 -17.37 5.98
C LEU A 187 -2.36 -16.62 7.15
N ARG A 188 -1.11 -16.18 7.01
CA ARG A 188 -0.43 -15.37 8.03
C ARG A 188 -1.06 -13.98 8.12
N ILE A 189 -1.41 -13.38 7.00
CA ILE A 189 -2.10 -12.08 6.95
C ILE A 189 -3.46 -12.20 7.66
N ILE A 190 -4.30 -13.16 7.24
CA ILE A 190 -5.62 -13.41 7.85
C ILE A 190 -5.48 -13.61 9.36
N LYS A 191 -4.53 -14.44 9.81
CA LYS A 191 -4.29 -14.67 11.24
C LYS A 191 -4.04 -13.36 11.98
N ARG A 192 -3.27 -12.43 11.41
CA ARG A 192 -2.93 -11.14 12.06
C ARG A 192 -4.10 -10.16 12.09
N LEU A 193 -4.98 -10.21 11.10
CA LEU A 193 -6.18 -9.37 11.06
C LEU A 193 -7.22 -9.79 12.10
N VAL A 194 -7.24 -11.08 12.47
CA VAL A 194 -8.20 -11.65 13.44
C VAL A 194 -7.66 -11.69 14.89
N SER A 195 -6.35 -11.44 15.08
CA SER A 195 -5.71 -11.51 16.41
C SER A 195 -5.78 -10.17 17.14
#